data_AF-X8JIA4-F1
#
_entry.id   AF-X8JIA4-F1
#
_cell.length_a   1.000
_cell.length_b   1.000
_cell.length_c   1.000
_cell.angle_alpha   90.00
_cell.angle_beta   90.00
_cell.angle_gamma   90.00
#
_symmetry.space_group_name_H-M   'P 1'
#
loop_
_entity.id
_entity.type
_entity.pdbx_description
1 polymer ?
#
loop_
_entity_poly.entity_id
_entity_poly.type
_entity_poly.pdbx_seq_one_letter_code
_entity_poly.pdbx_strand_id
1 'polypeptide(L)'
;MPGPRNKPKNKKKKGNKAQLAPPPKSTTNAEPSPPPQPKSNHPDESISSPVVDPGTGPRVRDLYAFLKSPFAAPPSIDDPLCDWFFDSTAYAIIEQLLPQEPSLILHYNRTRLVDRICPACRRFYRLGDLLPFLTPEPGSIDELDRQQEDSRALREQQISGLCSFVCFSLACFNYPGARGAWGRTAELLDPWTTDLLNGPGAGIPDHGMSDLVKMTRNHDLGIGYMITKPWPGAPVLYEFDEDVVEGDPIVEDDEDELWEEESPYSSDSEPRGRERCVKPLGASQRYV
;
A
#
# COMPACT_ATOMS: atom_id res chain seq x y z
N MET A 1 -52.04 22.04 -13.43
CA MET A 1 -53.03 21.59 -12.42
C MET A 1 -52.28 21.24 -11.13
N PRO A 2 -52.55 21.89 -9.98
CA PRO A 2 -51.87 21.58 -8.72
C PRO A 2 -52.70 20.59 -7.87
N GLY A 3 -52.10 19.44 -7.54
CA GLY A 3 -52.62 18.44 -6.61
C GLY A 3 -52.08 18.61 -5.17
N PRO A 4 -52.71 17.99 -4.15
CA PRO A 4 -52.93 18.66 -2.88
C PRO A 4 -51.93 18.34 -1.75
N ARG A 5 -51.72 19.37 -0.91
CA ARG A 5 -51.15 19.36 0.44
C ARG A 5 -51.97 18.50 1.40
N ASN A 6 -51.31 17.76 2.30
CA ASN A 6 -51.89 17.32 3.56
C ASN A 6 -51.02 17.73 4.76
N LYS A 7 -51.69 18.31 5.77
CA LYS A 7 -51.16 18.87 7.02
C LYS A 7 -51.01 17.78 8.11
N PRO A 8 -50.16 18.01 9.14
CA PRO A 8 -49.93 17.06 10.23
C PRO A 8 -51.01 17.12 11.32
N LYS A 9 -51.31 15.97 11.94
CA LYS A 9 -52.14 15.88 13.16
C LYS A 9 -51.26 15.62 14.39
N ASN A 10 -51.70 16.22 15.49
CA ASN A 10 -50.96 16.47 16.72
C ASN A 10 -51.73 15.86 17.92
N LYS A 11 -51.00 15.54 19.00
CA LYS A 11 -51.41 15.44 20.44
C LYS A 11 -52.24 14.25 20.99
N LYS A 12 -51.66 13.62 22.03
CA LYS A 12 -52.07 13.55 23.48
C LYS A 12 -51.41 12.29 24.09
N LYS A 13 -50.56 12.28 25.14
CA LYS A 13 -50.49 12.84 26.51
C LYS A 13 -51.54 12.31 27.50
N LYS A 14 -51.11 11.45 28.44
CA LYS A 14 -51.50 11.24 29.87
C LYS A 14 -51.16 9.78 30.27
N GLY A 15 -50.68 9.41 31.45
CA GLY A 15 -50.40 10.12 32.71
C GLY A 15 -49.88 9.13 33.78
N ASN A 16 -49.25 9.67 34.82
CA ASN A 16 -48.67 9.00 36.01
C ASN A 16 -49.71 8.34 36.94
N LYS A 17 -49.30 7.29 37.70
CA LYS A 17 -49.44 7.27 39.18
C LYS A 17 -48.69 6.10 39.84
N ALA A 18 -48.08 6.40 40.99
CA ALA A 18 -47.47 5.49 41.97
C ALA A 18 -48.45 5.19 43.12
N GLN A 19 -48.22 4.09 43.87
CA GLN A 19 -48.36 3.89 45.35
C GLN A 19 -48.44 2.37 45.67
N LEU A 20 -47.48 1.81 46.43
CA LEU A 20 -47.41 1.55 47.89
C LEU A 20 -48.04 0.21 48.36
N ALA A 21 -47.25 -0.58 49.11
CA ALA A 21 -47.56 -1.88 49.74
C ALA A 21 -48.31 -1.75 51.10
N PRO A 22 -48.74 -2.85 51.79
CA PRO A 22 -47.87 -3.57 52.77
C PRO A 22 -48.22 -5.12 52.95
N PRO A 23 -47.89 -5.86 54.05
CA PRO A 23 -46.91 -6.98 54.11
C PRO A 23 -47.50 -8.33 54.70
N PRO A 24 -46.77 -9.18 55.48
CA PRO A 24 -45.69 -10.14 55.16
C PRO A 24 -46.04 -11.61 55.53
N LYS A 25 -45.24 -12.61 55.09
CA LYS A 25 -45.03 -13.87 55.88
C LYS A 25 -43.59 -14.36 55.76
N SER A 26 -43.00 -14.52 56.94
CA SER A 26 -41.68 -15.06 57.27
C SER A 26 -41.66 -16.58 57.24
N THR A 27 -40.58 -17.18 56.74
CA THR A 27 -39.99 -18.38 57.35
C THR A 27 -38.49 -18.41 57.11
N THR A 28 -37.80 -18.50 58.23
CA THR A 28 -36.38 -18.62 58.52
C THR A 28 -35.77 -19.87 57.89
N ASN A 29 -34.52 -19.78 57.42
CA ASN A 29 -33.43 -20.62 57.93
C ASN A 29 -32.08 -20.07 57.43
N ALA A 30 -31.17 -19.91 58.38
CA ALA A 30 -29.84 -19.37 58.23
C ALA A 30 -28.84 -20.51 57.93
N GLU A 31 -27.93 -20.27 56.99
CA GLU A 31 -26.68 -21.00 56.83
C GLU A 31 -25.55 -19.95 56.75
N PRO A 32 -24.45 -20.06 57.53
CA PRO A 32 -23.48 -18.99 57.66
C PRO A 32 -22.56 -18.92 56.43
N SER A 33 -22.61 -17.78 55.73
CA SER A 33 -21.71 -17.44 54.63
C SER A 33 -20.24 -17.37 55.09
N PRO A 34 -19.27 -17.84 54.27
CA PRO A 34 -17.86 -17.65 54.54
C PRO A 34 -17.46 -16.16 54.43
N PRO A 35 -16.39 -15.73 55.11
CA PRO A 35 -16.00 -14.32 55.18
C PRO A 35 -15.65 -13.76 53.79
N PRO A 36 -15.89 -12.45 53.55
CA PRO A 36 -15.67 -11.83 52.26
C PRO A 36 -14.18 -11.89 51.92
N GLN A 37 -13.84 -12.61 50.84
CA GLN A 37 -12.50 -12.54 50.28
C GLN A 37 -12.23 -11.10 49.83
N PRO A 38 -11.02 -10.57 50.09
CA PRO A 38 -10.64 -9.24 49.63
C PRO A 38 -10.74 -9.21 48.10
N LYS A 39 -11.58 -8.30 47.58
CA LYS A 39 -11.60 -7.98 46.16
C LYS A 39 -10.20 -7.53 45.78
N SER A 40 -9.47 -8.40 45.09
CA SER A 40 -8.23 -8.00 44.43
C SER A 40 -8.63 -7.01 43.35
N ASN A 41 -8.42 -5.72 43.63
CA ASN A 41 -8.36 -4.70 42.60
C ASN A 41 -7.02 -4.87 41.86
N HIS A 42 -6.83 -6.01 41.20
CA HIS A 42 -5.93 -6.01 40.07
C HIS A 42 -6.72 -5.37 38.93
N PRO A 43 -6.25 -4.27 38.33
CA PRO A 43 -6.76 -3.94 37.01
C PRO A 43 -6.50 -5.17 36.17
N ASP A 44 -7.56 -5.81 35.67
CA ASP A 44 -7.46 -6.73 34.55
C ASP A 44 -6.80 -5.92 33.44
N GLU A 45 -5.48 -5.99 33.34
CA GLU A 45 -4.76 -5.73 32.10
C GLU A 45 -5.17 -6.85 31.14
N SER A 46 -6.42 -6.75 30.67
CA SER A 46 -6.89 -7.50 29.53
C SER A 46 -5.99 -7.10 28.38
N ILE A 47 -4.98 -7.94 28.11
CA ILE A 47 -4.04 -7.75 27.01
C ILE A 47 -4.90 -7.60 25.76
N SER A 48 -5.01 -6.36 25.27
CA SER A 48 -5.80 -6.07 24.08
C SER A 48 -5.20 -6.88 22.94
N SER A 49 -6.04 -7.71 22.31
CA SER A 49 -5.66 -8.46 21.11
C SER A 49 -4.95 -7.54 20.10
N PRO A 50 -3.86 -8.00 19.44
CA PRO A 50 -3.18 -7.24 18.39
C PRO A 50 -4.06 -7.05 17.14
N VAL A 51 -5.20 -7.76 17.08
CA VAL A 51 -6.18 -7.74 16.00
C VAL A 51 -7.56 -7.33 16.53
N VAL A 52 -8.28 -6.53 15.73
CA VAL A 52 -9.69 -6.20 15.91
C VAL A 52 -10.46 -6.43 14.62
N ASP A 53 -11.68 -6.98 14.69
CA ASP A 53 -12.56 -7.11 13.52
C ASP A 53 -13.80 -6.21 13.67
N PRO A 54 -13.93 -5.13 12.89
CA PRO A 54 -15.11 -4.26 12.90
C PRO A 54 -16.30 -4.83 12.11
N GLY A 55 -16.22 -6.06 11.59
CA GLY A 55 -17.24 -6.70 10.75
C GLY A 55 -16.97 -6.59 9.24
N THR A 56 -15.87 -5.95 8.84
CA THR A 56 -15.42 -5.82 7.43
C THR A 56 -14.10 -6.56 7.19
N GLY A 57 -13.80 -7.53 8.05
CA GLY A 57 -12.58 -8.31 8.07
C GLY A 57 -11.56 -7.77 9.07
N PRO A 58 -10.63 -8.62 9.50
CA PRO A 58 -9.78 -8.34 10.65
C PRO A 58 -8.72 -7.28 10.32
N ARG A 59 -8.46 -6.40 11.28
CA ARG A 59 -7.54 -5.27 11.20
C ARG A 59 -6.44 -5.40 12.24
N VAL A 60 -5.23 -5.10 11.84
CA VAL A 60 -4.08 -5.02 12.74
C VAL A 60 -4.18 -3.73 13.57
N ARG A 61 -4.29 -3.88 14.89
CA ARG A 61 -4.34 -2.76 15.84
C ARG A 61 -2.94 -2.34 16.26
N ASP A 62 -2.12 -3.31 16.66
CA ASP A 62 -0.72 -3.13 17.03
C ASP A 62 0.13 -3.99 16.09
N LEU A 63 0.90 -3.31 15.22
CA LEU A 63 1.68 -3.97 14.18
C LEU A 63 2.84 -4.79 14.77
N TYR A 64 3.51 -4.29 15.80
CA TYR A 64 4.63 -5.01 16.43
C TYR A 64 4.15 -6.25 17.18
N ALA A 65 3.05 -6.12 17.93
CA ALA A 65 2.45 -7.26 18.61
C ALA A 65 1.89 -8.26 17.60
N PHE A 66 1.30 -7.82 16.49
CA PHE A 66 0.83 -8.68 15.41
C PHE A 66 1.97 -9.50 14.79
N LEU A 67 3.08 -8.86 14.43
CA LEU A 67 4.24 -9.53 13.81
C LEU A 67 4.87 -10.60 14.70
N LYS A 68 4.73 -10.48 16.02
CA LYS A 68 5.19 -11.48 17.01
C LYS A 68 4.12 -12.52 17.36
N SER A 69 2.89 -12.33 16.88
CA SER A 69 1.75 -13.18 17.20
C SER A 69 1.60 -14.33 16.19
N PRO A 70 0.83 -15.38 16.53
CA PRO A 70 0.50 -16.45 15.60
C PRO A 70 -0.36 -16.02 14.40
N PHE A 71 -0.91 -14.79 14.39
CA PHE A 71 -1.66 -14.28 13.26
C PHE A 71 -0.77 -13.88 12.08
N ALA A 72 0.51 -13.57 12.34
CA ALA A 72 1.47 -13.25 11.29
C ALA A 72 1.98 -14.54 10.65
N ALA A 73 1.77 -14.67 9.34
CA ALA A 73 2.33 -15.78 8.58
C ALA A 73 3.86 -15.69 8.55
N PRO A 74 4.59 -16.82 8.58
CA PRO A 74 6.04 -16.80 8.43
C PRO A 74 6.44 -16.31 7.02
N PRO A 75 7.64 -15.73 6.85
CA PRO A 75 8.21 -15.43 5.55
C PRO A 75 8.32 -16.67 4.65
N SER A 76 8.19 -16.49 3.34
CA SER A 76 8.30 -17.55 2.33
C SER A 76 9.73 -17.62 1.77
N ILE A 77 10.71 -18.01 2.59
CA ILE A 77 12.15 -17.99 2.24
C ILE A 77 12.54 -18.92 1.08
N ASP A 78 11.69 -19.89 0.73
CA ASP A 78 11.92 -20.76 -0.44
C ASP A 78 11.67 -20.04 -1.78
N ASP A 79 11.01 -18.87 -1.76
CA ASP A 79 10.82 -18.03 -2.93
C ASP A 79 11.96 -17.00 -3.04
N PRO A 80 12.70 -16.94 -4.15
CA PRO A 80 13.88 -16.08 -4.29
C PRO A 80 13.59 -14.58 -4.08
N LEU A 81 12.39 -14.13 -4.46
CA LEU A 81 12.02 -12.72 -4.29
C LEU A 81 11.71 -12.43 -2.82
N CYS A 82 10.97 -13.32 -2.16
CA CYS A 82 10.68 -13.19 -0.73
C CYS A 82 11.96 -13.25 0.11
N ASP A 83 12.91 -14.12 -0.24
CA ASP A 83 14.22 -14.24 0.41
C ASP A 83 15.04 -12.95 0.29
N TRP A 84 15.09 -12.36 -0.91
CA TRP A 84 15.75 -11.07 -1.13
C TRP A 84 15.18 -9.95 -0.24
N PHE A 85 13.85 -9.90 -0.09
CA PHE A 85 13.21 -8.93 0.81
C PHE A 85 13.35 -9.26 2.29
N PHE A 86 13.63 -10.52 2.64
CA PHE A 86 13.81 -10.95 4.03
C PHE A 86 15.18 -10.52 4.57
N ASP A 87 16.14 -10.23 3.69
CA ASP A 87 17.42 -9.68 4.06
C ASP A 87 17.30 -8.33 4.79
N SER A 88 18.11 -8.16 5.84
CA SER A 88 18.08 -6.97 6.70
C SER A 88 18.43 -5.69 5.94
N THR A 89 19.22 -5.78 4.86
CA THR A 89 19.60 -4.64 4.02
C THR A 89 18.39 -4.09 3.27
N ALA A 90 17.54 -4.97 2.72
CA ALA A 90 16.34 -4.55 2.00
C ALA A 90 15.39 -3.78 2.93
N TYR A 91 15.20 -4.26 4.16
CA TYR A 91 14.38 -3.56 5.14
C TYR A 91 14.95 -2.20 5.54
N ALA A 92 16.26 -2.11 5.78
CA ALA A 92 16.92 -0.85 6.13
C ALA A 92 16.76 0.21 5.03
N ILE A 93 16.85 -0.18 3.76
CA ILE A 93 16.59 0.71 2.62
C ILE A 93 15.14 1.18 2.62
N ILE A 94 14.18 0.27 2.82
CA ILE A 94 12.75 0.63 2.87
C ILE A 94 12.48 1.63 4.00
N GLU A 95 13.06 1.46 5.19
CA GLU A 95 12.91 2.39 6.32
C GLU A 95 13.45 3.79 6.05
N GLN A 96 14.43 3.95 5.15
CA GLN A 96 14.95 5.26 4.76
C GLN A 96 14.02 6.01 3.79
N LEU A 97 13.15 5.27 3.10
CA LEU A 97 12.31 5.81 2.02
C LEU A 97 10.87 6.04 2.46
N LEU A 98 10.39 5.26 3.43
CA LEU A 98 9.03 5.30 3.90
C LEU A 98 8.98 5.51 5.42
N PRO A 99 7.92 6.14 5.94
CA PRO A 99 7.68 6.16 7.38
C PRO A 99 7.58 4.74 7.95
N GLN A 100 7.94 4.60 9.22
CA GLN A 100 8.11 3.31 9.92
C GLN A 100 6.96 2.31 9.68
N GLU A 101 5.72 2.76 9.77
CA GLU A 101 4.57 1.86 9.64
C GLU A 101 4.38 1.32 8.21
N PRO A 102 4.28 2.14 7.15
CA PRO A 102 4.32 1.67 5.77
C PRO A 102 5.53 0.78 5.46
N SER A 103 6.71 1.07 6.02
CA SER A 103 7.92 0.26 5.84
C SER A 103 7.76 -1.15 6.39
N LEU A 104 7.28 -1.29 7.63
CA LEU A 104 6.99 -2.59 8.24
C LEU A 104 5.94 -3.38 7.47
N ILE A 105 4.87 -2.71 7.03
CA ILE A 105 3.79 -3.34 6.26
C ILE A 105 4.30 -3.79 4.89
N LEU A 106 5.06 -2.96 4.18
CA LEU A 106 5.61 -3.28 2.87
C LEU A 106 6.59 -4.46 2.97
N HIS A 107 7.48 -4.45 3.96
CA HIS A 107 8.39 -5.54 4.23
C HIS A 107 7.65 -6.85 4.56
N TYR A 108 6.63 -6.80 5.42
CA TYR A 108 5.76 -7.95 5.68
C TYR A 108 5.14 -8.48 4.37
N ASN A 109 4.57 -7.60 3.55
CA ASN A 109 3.91 -7.99 2.31
C ASN A 109 4.85 -8.59 1.27
N ARG A 110 6.11 -8.12 1.21
CA ARG A 110 7.10 -8.56 0.20
C ARG A 110 7.83 -9.85 0.56
N THR A 111 7.83 -10.21 1.85
CA THR A 111 8.45 -11.45 2.34
C THR A 111 7.48 -12.63 2.41
N ARG A 112 6.20 -12.45 2.02
CA ARG A 112 5.19 -13.52 1.97
C ARG A 112 4.62 -13.64 0.57
N LEU A 113 4.32 -14.86 0.14
CA LEU A 113 3.66 -15.10 -1.15
C LEU A 113 2.21 -14.61 -1.18
N VAL A 114 1.43 -14.86 -0.12
CA VAL A 114 -0.04 -14.70 -0.16
C VAL A 114 -0.63 -13.82 0.94
N ASP A 115 -0.07 -13.83 2.14
CA ASP A 115 -0.60 -13.05 3.26
C ASP A 115 -0.18 -11.58 3.15
N ARG A 116 -1.13 -10.67 3.36
CA ARG A 116 -0.93 -9.24 3.21
C ARG A 116 -1.53 -8.48 4.38
N ILE A 117 -0.96 -7.32 4.67
CA ILE A 117 -1.56 -6.24 5.47
C ILE A 117 -1.75 -5.06 4.54
N CYS A 118 -2.97 -4.52 4.49
CA CYS A 118 -3.27 -3.34 3.71
C CYS A 118 -2.65 -2.10 4.36
N PRO A 119 -1.76 -1.34 3.70
CA PRO A 119 -1.13 -0.18 4.30
C PRO A 119 -2.12 0.95 4.60
N ALA A 120 -3.22 1.05 3.85
CA ALA A 120 -4.20 2.13 4.04
C ALA A 120 -5.19 1.88 5.20
N CYS A 121 -5.58 0.62 5.44
CA CYS A 121 -6.65 0.31 6.41
C CYS A 121 -6.28 -0.77 7.43
N ARG A 122 -5.04 -1.26 7.40
CA ARG A 122 -4.49 -2.33 8.25
C ARG A 122 -5.26 -3.65 8.20
N ARG A 123 -6.10 -3.88 7.19
CA ARG A 123 -6.73 -5.20 6.98
C ARG A 123 -5.65 -6.22 6.73
N PHE A 124 -5.61 -7.31 7.47
CA PHE A 124 -4.85 -8.47 7.02
C PHE A 124 -5.76 -9.44 6.28
N TYR A 125 -5.28 -9.97 5.17
CA TYR A 125 -6.06 -10.73 4.20
C TYR A 125 -5.12 -11.59 3.35
N ARG A 126 -5.67 -12.54 2.61
CA ARG A 126 -4.94 -13.32 1.61
C ARG A 126 -5.18 -12.75 0.22
N LEU A 127 -4.19 -12.81 -0.67
CA LEU A 127 -4.37 -12.41 -2.06
C LEU A 127 -5.61 -13.09 -2.67
N GLY A 128 -6.45 -12.28 -3.32
CA GLY A 128 -7.76 -12.69 -3.85
C GLY A 128 -8.93 -12.41 -2.92
N ASP A 129 -8.71 -12.12 -1.64
CA ASP A 129 -9.80 -11.79 -0.71
C ASP A 129 -10.41 -10.41 -1.03
N LEU A 130 -11.60 -10.43 -1.61
CA LEU A 130 -12.40 -9.22 -1.85
C LEU A 130 -13.08 -8.74 -0.56
N LEU A 131 -13.40 -7.44 -0.50
CA LEU A 131 -14.19 -6.87 0.59
C LEU A 131 -15.68 -7.20 0.36
N PRO A 132 -16.38 -7.86 1.32
CA PRO A 132 -17.77 -8.30 1.14
C PRO A 132 -18.78 -7.18 0.84
N PHE A 133 -18.50 -5.94 1.26
CA PHE A 133 -19.41 -4.80 1.05
C PHE A 133 -19.19 -4.06 -0.27
N LEU A 134 -18.13 -4.41 -1.01
CA LEU A 134 -17.83 -3.82 -2.30
C LEU A 134 -18.11 -4.79 -3.46
N THR A 135 -18.49 -6.04 -3.17
CA THR A 135 -18.94 -6.96 -4.21
C THR A 135 -20.31 -6.49 -4.72
N PRO A 136 -20.43 -6.14 -6.00
CA PRO A 136 -21.70 -5.71 -6.58
C PRO A 136 -22.75 -6.81 -6.42
N GLU A 137 -24.00 -6.40 -6.22
CA GLU A 137 -25.13 -7.33 -6.19
C GLU A 137 -25.21 -8.10 -7.51
N PRO A 138 -25.54 -9.41 -7.49
CA PRO A 138 -25.66 -10.19 -8.72
C PRO A 138 -26.62 -9.50 -9.71
N GLY A 139 -26.09 -9.14 -10.89
CA GLY A 139 -26.84 -8.45 -11.95
C GLY A 139 -26.78 -6.91 -11.93
N SER A 140 -26.05 -6.28 -11.01
CA SER A 140 -25.88 -4.82 -11.00
C SER A 140 -24.80 -4.31 -11.97
N ILE A 141 -23.88 -5.19 -12.40
CA ILE A 141 -22.87 -4.93 -13.42
C ILE A 141 -22.77 -6.13 -14.37
N ASP A 142 -22.25 -5.91 -15.57
CA ASP A 142 -21.95 -6.99 -16.50
C ASP A 142 -20.87 -7.92 -15.92
N GLU A 143 -20.96 -9.22 -16.21
CA GLU A 143 -20.03 -10.21 -15.68
C GLU A 143 -18.59 -10.00 -16.19
N LEU A 144 -18.42 -9.49 -17.41
CA LEU A 144 -17.09 -9.18 -17.96
C LEU A 144 -16.45 -8.01 -17.21
N ASP A 145 -17.24 -6.98 -16.91
CA ASP A 145 -16.78 -5.82 -16.15
C ASP A 145 -16.36 -6.25 -14.74
N ARG A 146 -17.16 -7.12 -14.09
CA ARG A 146 -16.84 -7.69 -12.78
C ARG A 146 -15.51 -8.45 -12.77
N GLN A 147 -15.31 -9.33 -13.74
CA GLN A 147 -14.06 -10.09 -13.87
C GLN A 147 -12.85 -9.18 -14.10
N GLN A 148 -13.03 -8.09 -14.85
CA GLN A 148 -11.98 -7.11 -15.06
C GLN A 148 -11.62 -6.36 -13.76
N GLU A 149 -12.62 -5.96 -12.97
CA GLU A 149 -12.41 -5.31 -11.68
C GLU A 149 -11.71 -6.24 -10.68
N ASP A 150 -12.17 -7.49 -10.58
CA ASP A 150 -11.57 -8.51 -9.71
C ASP A 150 -10.11 -8.78 -10.11
N SER A 151 -9.82 -8.85 -11.42
CA SER A 151 -8.46 -8.99 -11.92
C SER A 151 -7.57 -7.79 -11.57
N ARG A 152 -8.08 -6.57 -11.70
CA ARG A 152 -7.33 -5.36 -11.31
C ARG A 152 -7.12 -5.29 -9.80
N ALA A 153 -8.11 -5.69 -9.01
CA ALA A 153 -7.99 -5.74 -7.56
C ALA A 153 -6.92 -6.73 -7.13
N LEU A 154 -6.93 -7.95 -7.68
CA LEU A 154 -5.90 -8.95 -7.41
C LEU A 154 -4.51 -8.43 -7.79
N ARG A 155 -4.36 -7.81 -8.98
CA ARG A 155 -3.09 -7.21 -9.40
C ARG A 155 -2.64 -6.14 -8.43
N GLU A 156 -3.52 -5.24 -8.00
CA GLU A 156 -3.12 -4.23 -7.03
C GLU A 156 -2.67 -4.87 -5.70
N GLN A 157 -3.42 -5.86 -5.19
CA GLN A 157 -3.06 -6.55 -3.96
C GLN A 157 -1.65 -7.17 -4.06
N GLN A 158 -1.26 -7.66 -5.25
CA GLN A 158 0.08 -8.17 -5.53
C GLN A 158 1.14 -7.06 -5.58
N ILE A 159 0.80 -5.93 -6.21
CA ILE A 159 1.72 -4.81 -6.44
C ILE A 159 2.02 -4.07 -5.13
N SER A 160 0.98 -3.55 -4.47
CA SER A 160 1.10 -2.62 -3.34
C SER A 160 0.61 -3.18 -2.01
N GLY A 161 -0.11 -4.31 -2.02
CA GLY A 161 -0.81 -4.82 -0.84
C GLY A 161 -2.06 -4.00 -0.48
N LEU A 162 -2.56 -3.13 -1.35
CA LEU A 162 -3.81 -2.41 -1.12
C LEU A 162 -5.01 -3.34 -1.38
N CYS A 163 -5.90 -3.48 -0.39
CA CYS A 163 -6.94 -4.52 -0.44
C CYS A 163 -8.15 -4.16 -1.32
N SER A 164 -8.29 -2.91 -1.75
CA SER A 164 -9.45 -2.43 -2.53
C SER A 164 -9.18 -1.11 -3.24
N PHE A 165 -10.00 -0.81 -4.24
CA PHE A 165 -9.93 0.44 -4.98
C PHE A 165 -10.13 1.67 -4.08
N VAL A 166 -10.94 1.55 -3.03
CA VAL A 166 -11.13 2.62 -2.03
C VAL A 166 -9.82 2.88 -1.28
N CYS A 167 -9.15 1.83 -0.81
CA CYS A 167 -7.86 1.96 -0.12
C CYS A 167 -6.79 2.57 -1.02
N PHE A 168 -6.79 2.22 -2.31
CA PHE A 168 -5.88 2.86 -3.28
C PHE A 168 -6.24 4.29 -3.60
N SER A 169 -7.52 4.62 -3.72
CA SER A 169 -7.95 6.00 -3.92
C SER A 169 -7.53 6.89 -2.75
N LEU A 170 -7.54 6.35 -1.52
CA LEU A 170 -6.99 7.02 -0.33
C LEU A 170 -5.47 7.11 -0.38
N ALA A 171 -4.78 6.03 -0.79
CA ALA A 171 -3.33 6.03 -0.90
C ALA A 171 -2.79 7.01 -1.95
N CYS A 172 -3.57 7.23 -3.02
CA CYS A 172 -3.25 8.17 -4.10
C CYS A 172 -3.93 9.53 -3.91
N PHE A 173 -4.40 9.88 -2.71
CA PHE A 173 -5.20 11.10 -2.52
C PHE A 173 -4.41 12.38 -2.85
N ASN A 174 -3.08 12.35 -2.68
CA ASN A 174 -2.18 13.43 -3.10
C ASN A 174 -2.08 13.57 -4.64
N TYR A 175 -2.59 12.59 -5.39
CA TYR A 175 -2.58 12.49 -6.86
C TYR A 175 -3.96 12.07 -7.39
N PRO A 176 -5.01 12.91 -7.28
CA PRO A 176 -6.39 12.51 -7.57
C PRO A 176 -6.65 12.02 -9.01
N GLY A 177 -5.77 12.37 -9.96
CA GLY A 177 -5.81 11.87 -11.35
C GLY A 177 -5.11 10.52 -11.57
N ALA A 178 -4.36 9.99 -10.61
CA ALA A 178 -3.54 8.78 -10.76
C ALA A 178 -4.36 7.48 -10.67
N ARG A 179 -5.69 7.56 -10.81
CA ARG A 179 -6.59 6.40 -10.84
C ARG A 179 -6.22 5.39 -11.93
N GLY A 180 -5.59 5.86 -13.02
CA GLY A 180 -5.07 5.02 -14.09
C GLY A 180 -4.01 4.00 -13.65
N ALA A 181 -3.40 4.19 -12.47
CA ALA A 181 -2.37 3.29 -11.95
C ALA A 181 -2.91 2.05 -11.21
N TRP A 182 -4.22 1.98 -10.94
CA TRP A 182 -4.82 0.86 -10.22
C TRP A 182 -4.58 -0.47 -10.96
N GLY A 183 -3.91 -1.41 -10.30
CA GLY A 183 -3.60 -2.73 -10.84
C GLY A 183 -2.56 -2.74 -11.96
N ARG A 184 -1.78 -1.66 -12.11
CA ARG A 184 -0.74 -1.52 -13.14
C ARG A 184 0.63 -1.28 -12.51
N THR A 185 1.64 -1.96 -13.04
CA THR A 185 3.08 -1.69 -12.77
C THR A 185 3.57 -0.56 -13.68
N ALA A 186 4.78 -0.07 -13.43
CA ALA A 186 5.36 1.08 -14.13
C ALA A 186 5.37 0.90 -15.66
N GLU A 187 5.61 -0.31 -16.15
CA GLU A 187 5.68 -0.62 -17.59
C GLU A 187 4.30 -0.55 -18.28
N LEU A 188 3.22 -0.62 -17.51
CA LEU A 188 1.84 -0.61 -17.99
C LEU A 188 1.16 0.75 -17.82
N LEU A 189 1.83 1.72 -17.19
CA LEU A 189 1.30 3.07 -17.03
C LEU A 189 1.39 3.84 -18.35
N ASP A 190 0.32 4.56 -18.67
CA ASP A 190 0.38 5.55 -19.74
C ASP A 190 1.25 6.74 -19.31
N PRO A 191 1.91 7.45 -20.25
CA PRO A 191 2.83 8.54 -19.94
C PRO A 191 2.21 9.61 -19.04
N TRP A 192 0.92 9.92 -19.23
CA TRP A 192 0.22 10.93 -18.43
C TRP A 192 0.08 10.50 -16.97
N THR A 193 -0.31 9.25 -16.71
CA THR A 193 -0.38 8.70 -15.34
C THR A 193 1.00 8.64 -14.69
N THR A 194 2.04 8.28 -15.46
CA THR A 194 3.43 8.25 -14.99
C THR A 194 3.92 9.63 -14.57
N ASP A 195 3.73 10.64 -15.43
CA ASP A 195 4.12 12.02 -15.13
C ASP A 195 3.37 12.57 -13.92
N LEU A 196 2.09 12.22 -13.78
CA LEU A 196 1.30 12.64 -12.64
C LEU A 196 1.83 12.05 -11.33
N LEU A 197 2.12 10.74 -11.29
CA LEU A 197 2.67 10.07 -10.10
C LEU A 197 4.07 10.58 -9.74
N ASN A 198 4.90 10.88 -10.73
CA ASN A 198 6.25 11.41 -10.52
C ASN A 198 6.27 12.92 -10.23
N GLY A 199 5.13 13.60 -10.37
CA GLY A 199 4.98 15.02 -10.07
C GLY A 199 4.99 15.35 -8.57
N PRO A 200 4.95 16.65 -8.24
CA PRO A 200 4.99 17.13 -6.85
C PRO A 200 3.74 16.80 -6.03
N GLY A 201 2.66 16.33 -6.67
CA GLY A 201 1.37 16.06 -6.03
C GLY A 201 0.64 17.34 -5.60
N ALA A 202 -0.40 17.18 -4.79
CA ALA A 202 -1.20 18.26 -4.25
C ALA A 202 -0.62 18.88 -2.96
N GLY A 203 0.52 18.39 -2.47
CA GLY A 203 1.14 18.83 -1.21
C GLY A 203 0.37 18.40 0.04
N ILE A 204 -0.47 17.37 -0.06
CA ILE A 204 -1.28 16.86 1.04
C ILE A 204 -0.46 15.81 1.81
N PRO A 205 -0.26 15.98 3.13
CA PRO A 205 0.39 14.95 3.94
C PRO A 205 -0.43 13.65 3.90
N ASP A 206 0.19 12.56 3.46
CA ASP A 206 -0.46 11.26 3.28
C ASP A 206 0.30 10.12 4.00
N HIS A 207 1.21 10.48 4.91
CA HIS A 207 2.01 9.55 5.71
C HIS A 207 2.79 8.53 4.86
N GLY A 208 3.29 8.94 3.69
CA GLY A 208 4.12 8.10 2.82
C GLY A 208 3.33 7.13 1.94
N MET A 209 2.01 7.27 1.89
CA MET A 209 1.16 6.39 1.08
C MET A 209 1.37 6.59 -0.42
N SER A 210 1.55 7.82 -0.90
CA SER A 210 1.87 8.07 -2.30
C SER A 210 3.24 7.52 -2.66
N ASP A 211 4.24 7.67 -1.79
CA ASP A 211 5.57 7.12 -2.04
C ASP A 211 5.53 5.60 -2.07
N LEU A 212 4.76 4.96 -1.19
CA LEU A 212 4.50 3.52 -1.25
C LEU A 212 3.87 3.12 -2.58
N VAL A 213 2.88 3.88 -3.08
CA VAL A 213 2.25 3.60 -4.38
C VAL A 213 3.27 3.71 -5.51
N LYS A 214 4.11 4.76 -5.54
CA LYS A 214 5.14 4.96 -6.56
C LYS A 214 6.19 3.86 -6.52
N MET A 215 6.76 3.59 -5.34
CA MET A 215 7.76 2.54 -5.15
C MET A 215 7.23 1.20 -5.64
N THR A 216 6.03 0.82 -5.20
CA THR A 216 5.44 -0.48 -5.53
C THR A 216 5.12 -0.69 -7.00
N ARG A 217 5.05 0.37 -7.83
CA ARG A 217 4.91 0.23 -9.28
C ARG A 217 6.14 -0.43 -9.93
N ASN A 218 7.30 -0.32 -9.29
CA ASN A 218 8.55 -0.90 -9.75
C ASN A 218 8.74 -2.29 -9.14
N HIS A 219 9.26 -3.23 -9.94
CA HIS A 219 9.45 -4.62 -9.52
C HIS A 219 10.33 -4.77 -8.27
N ASP A 220 11.39 -3.96 -8.18
CA ASP A 220 12.39 -3.89 -7.11
C ASP A 220 12.13 -2.73 -6.14
N LEU A 221 10.91 -2.19 -6.10
CA LEU A 221 10.55 -0.95 -5.40
C LEU A 221 11.30 0.31 -5.90
N GLY A 222 12.02 0.21 -7.02
CA GLY A 222 12.91 1.25 -7.53
C GLY A 222 14.28 1.27 -6.85
N ILE A 223 14.60 0.27 -6.01
CA ILE A 223 15.83 0.22 -5.20
C ILE A 223 17.08 0.17 -6.08
N GLY A 224 17.08 -0.62 -7.16
CA GLY A 224 18.20 -0.67 -8.10
C GLY A 224 18.44 0.66 -8.79
N TYR A 225 17.37 1.40 -9.10
CA TYR A 225 17.50 2.76 -9.62
C TYR A 225 18.05 3.72 -8.55
N MET A 226 17.60 3.64 -7.29
CA MET A 226 18.07 4.52 -6.23
C MET A 226 19.54 4.32 -5.88
N ILE A 227 20.02 3.08 -5.89
CA ILE A 227 21.43 2.75 -5.70
C ILE A 227 22.29 3.34 -6.82
N THR A 228 21.77 3.39 -8.05
CA THR A 228 22.53 3.86 -9.23
C THR A 228 22.37 5.35 -9.52
N LYS A 229 21.23 5.96 -9.14
CA LYS A 229 20.88 7.38 -9.34
C LYS A 229 19.93 7.86 -8.23
N PRO A 230 20.40 8.62 -7.24
CA PRO A 230 19.51 9.18 -6.21
C PRO A 230 18.49 10.14 -6.84
N TRP A 231 17.20 10.01 -6.46
CA TRP A 231 16.15 10.92 -6.93
C TRP A 231 16.35 12.33 -6.36
N PRO A 232 15.89 13.40 -7.04
CA PRO A 232 15.94 14.75 -6.49
C PRO A 232 15.16 14.82 -5.18
N GLY A 233 15.85 14.98 -4.06
CA GLY A 233 15.25 15.02 -2.71
C GLY A 233 15.25 13.69 -1.95
N ALA A 234 15.84 12.62 -2.50
CA ALA A 234 16.11 11.41 -1.72
C ALA A 234 17.15 11.72 -0.62
N PRO A 235 16.97 11.22 0.61
CA PRO A 235 18.03 11.30 1.62
C PRO A 235 19.29 10.64 1.07
N VAL A 236 20.44 11.30 1.24
CA VAL A 236 21.74 10.77 0.81
C VAL A 236 21.97 9.45 1.55
N LEU A 237 21.86 8.35 0.81
CA LEU A 237 22.06 7.01 1.33
C LEU A 237 23.55 6.76 1.46
N TYR A 238 24.11 7.09 2.63
CA TYR A 238 25.50 6.80 3.01
C TYR A 238 26.54 7.36 2.04
N GLU A 239 27.22 8.44 2.45
CA GLU A 239 28.55 8.71 1.92
C GLU A 239 29.42 7.52 2.36
N PHE A 240 29.75 6.63 1.44
CA PHE A 240 30.86 5.70 1.65
C PHE A 240 32.10 6.60 1.71
N ASP A 241 32.64 6.82 2.90
CA ASP A 241 33.96 7.41 3.07
C ASP A 241 34.98 6.44 2.45
N GLU A 242 35.17 6.52 1.14
CA GLU A 242 36.33 5.95 0.44
C GLU A 242 37.59 6.77 0.76
N ASP A 243 37.89 6.94 2.05
CA ASP A 243 39.12 7.57 2.53
C ASP A 243 39.82 6.63 3.51
N VAL A 244 40.23 5.46 3.02
CA VAL A 244 41.38 4.74 3.57
C VAL A 244 42.36 4.51 2.43
N VAL A 245 43.14 5.56 2.15
CA VAL A 245 44.38 5.50 1.37
C VAL A 245 45.37 4.63 2.16
N GLU A 246 45.39 3.33 1.86
CA GLU A 246 46.52 2.48 2.18
C GLU A 246 47.66 2.80 1.20
N GLY A 247 48.81 3.18 1.76
CA GLY A 247 49.90 3.81 1.05
C GLY A 247 50.52 2.98 -0.07
N ASP A 248 51.04 3.70 -1.05
CA ASP A 248 51.90 3.19 -2.11
C ASP A 248 53.06 2.36 -1.56
N PRO A 249 53.41 1.29 -2.29
CA PRO A 249 54.82 1.06 -2.53
C PRO A 249 55.12 0.85 -4.01
N ILE A 250 56.00 1.72 -4.50
CA ILE A 250 57.18 1.40 -5.31
C ILE A 250 56.89 0.77 -6.67
N VAL A 251 56.96 1.68 -7.65
CA VAL A 251 57.23 1.47 -9.06
C VAL A 251 58.57 0.72 -9.21
N GLU A 252 58.57 -0.46 -9.82
CA GLU A 252 59.72 -0.96 -10.55
C GLU A 252 59.30 -1.15 -12.01
N ASP A 253 60.02 -0.41 -12.86
CA ASP A 253 60.05 -0.53 -14.32
C ASP A 253 60.21 -1.99 -14.73
N ASP A 254 59.38 -2.45 -15.67
CA ASP A 254 59.84 -3.40 -16.67
C ASP A 254 59.25 -3.00 -18.02
N GLU A 255 60.20 -2.80 -18.92
CA GLU A 255 60.09 -2.27 -20.25
C GLU A 255 59.54 -3.33 -21.23
N ASP A 256 59.17 -2.88 -22.43
CA ASP A 256 59.09 -3.69 -23.66
C ASP A 256 57.81 -4.50 -23.93
N GLU A 257 56.88 -3.94 -24.72
CA GLU A 257 56.56 -4.56 -26.02
C GLU A 257 55.87 -3.60 -26.99
N LEU A 258 56.68 -3.15 -27.93
CA LEU A 258 56.39 -2.35 -29.12
C LEU A 258 55.68 -3.23 -30.17
N TRP A 259 54.43 -2.93 -30.49
CA TRP A 259 53.82 -3.34 -31.76
C TRP A 259 53.12 -2.13 -32.40
N GLU A 260 53.92 -1.35 -33.13
CA GLU A 260 53.43 -0.63 -34.31
C GLU A 260 53.27 -1.66 -35.43
N GLU A 261 52.10 -1.71 -36.08
CA GLU A 261 52.03 -1.76 -37.54
C GLU A 261 50.61 -1.43 -38.04
N GLU A 262 50.53 -0.24 -38.65
CA GLU A 262 49.89 0.07 -39.93
C GLU A 262 48.39 -0.18 -40.15
N SER A 263 47.65 0.92 -40.16
CA SER A 263 46.54 1.13 -41.12
C SER A 263 47.12 1.25 -42.54
N PRO A 264 46.41 0.79 -43.60
CA PRO A 264 45.56 1.76 -44.31
C PRO A 264 44.36 1.11 -45.03
N TYR A 265 43.15 1.68 -44.90
CA TYR A 265 42.34 2.00 -46.08
C TYR A 265 41.26 3.04 -45.74
N SER A 266 41.36 4.14 -46.47
CA SER A 266 40.42 5.24 -46.58
C SER A 266 39.31 4.90 -47.58
N SER A 267 38.06 5.29 -47.29
CA SER A 267 37.07 5.89 -48.22
C SER A 267 35.68 5.79 -47.57
N ASP A 268 35.12 6.88 -47.06
CA ASP A 268 34.34 7.86 -47.83
C ASP A 268 32.95 7.31 -48.24
N SER A 269 31.88 7.80 -47.59
CA SER A 269 30.49 7.97 -48.10
C SER A 269 29.45 8.04 -46.95
N GLU A 270 29.25 9.22 -46.37
CA GLU A 270 27.89 9.68 -45.97
C GLU A 270 27.27 10.46 -47.16
N PRO A 271 25.97 10.85 -47.19
CA PRO A 271 24.85 10.59 -46.29
C PRO A 271 23.58 10.10 -47.03
N ARG A 272 22.60 9.54 -46.31
CA ARG A 272 21.20 9.55 -46.78
C ARG A 272 20.25 10.00 -45.69
N GLY A 273 19.94 11.29 -45.72
CA GLY A 273 18.77 11.85 -45.07
C GLY A 273 17.49 11.23 -45.63
N ARG A 274 16.59 10.83 -44.72
CA ARG A 274 15.17 10.60 -45.02
C ARG A 274 14.36 11.55 -44.15
N GLU A 275 14.11 12.74 -44.68
CA GLU A 275 13.03 13.60 -44.21
C GLU A 275 11.69 12.91 -44.50
N ARG A 276 10.89 12.65 -43.46
CA ARG A 276 9.48 12.28 -43.61
C ARG A 276 8.65 13.55 -43.61
N CYS A 277 8.22 13.97 -44.80
CA CYS A 277 7.21 14.99 -44.97
C CYS A 277 5.83 14.42 -44.55
N VAL A 278 5.29 14.89 -43.43
CA VAL A 278 3.92 14.62 -43.00
C VAL A 278 3.00 15.61 -43.71
N LYS A 279 2.11 15.12 -44.58
CA LYS A 279 1.06 15.93 -45.19
C LYS A 279 -0.09 16.14 -44.20
N PRO A 280 -0.64 17.36 -44.05
CA PRO A 280 -1.86 17.57 -43.28
C PRO A 280 -3.08 17.03 -44.04
N LEU A 281 -3.90 16.24 -43.34
CA LEU A 281 -5.21 15.78 -43.81
C LEU A 281 -6.18 16.97 -43.88
N GLY A 282 -6.81 17.11 -45.04
CA GLY A 282 -7.65 18.22 -45.41
C GLY A 282 -8.91 18.38 -44.56
N ALA A 283 -9.28 19.64 -44.39
CA ALA A 283 -10.56 20.09 -43.88
C ALA A 283 -11.70 19.58 -44.78
N SER A 284 -12.68 18.91 -44.17
CA SER A 284 -13.96 18.58 -44.80
C SER A 284 -14.80 19.85 -44.89
N GLN A 285 -15.00 20.34 -46.12
CA GLN A 285 -15.98 21.36 -46.45
C GLN A 285 -17.39 20.77 -46.36
N ARG A 286 -18.24 21.45 -45.60
CA ARG A 286 -19.70 21.31 -45.63
C ARG A 286 -20.21 21.85 -46.97
N TYR A 287 -21.04 21.08 -47.66
CA TYR A 287 -21.93 21.61 -48.70
C TYR A 287 -23.33 21.81 -48.12
N VAL A 288 -23.86 22.99 -48.42
CA VAL A 288 -25.28 23.39 -48.43
C VAL A 288 -25.90 22.86 -49.72
#